data_AF-A0A520UTR7-F1
#
_entry.id   AF-A0A520UTR7-F1
#
_cell.length_a   1.000
_cell.length_b   1.000
_cell.length_c   1.000
_cell.angle_alpha   90.00
_cell.angle_beta   90.00
_cell.angle_gamma   90.00
#
_symmetry.space_group_name_H-M   'P 1'
#
loop_
_entity.id
_entity.type
_entity.pdbx_description
1 polymer ?
#
loop_
_entity_poly.entity_id
_entity_poly.type
_entity_poly.pdbx_seq_one_letter_code
_entity_poly.pdbx_strand_id
1 'polypeptide(L)' 'NVGFLSDSRRLNVALTRAKRGLIVIGDPGTLRCDEDWSAWLEHVRNRNLEAWHLLGMA' A
#
# COMPACT_ATOMS: atom_id res chain seq x y z
N ASN A 1 0.69 -2.74 -14.61
CA ASN A 1 -0.79 -2.69 -14.68
C ASN A 1 -1.33 -3.37 -13.42
N VAL A 2 -2.16 -2.69 -12.62
CA VAL A 2 -2.71 -3.21 -11.34
C VAL A 2 -4.09 -3.88 -11.49
N GLY A 3 -4.67 -3.88 -12.70
CA GLY A 3 -5.93 -4.56 -13.01
C GLY A 3 -7.08 -4.15 -12.09
N PHE A 4 -7.71 -5.13 -11.44
CA PHE A 4 -8.85 -4.93 -10.53
C PHE A 4 -8.62 -3.88 -9.42
N LEU A 5 -7.37 -3.64 -9.04
CA LEU A 5 -7.02 -2.69 -7.98
C LEU A 5 -6.94 -1.23 -8.43
N SER A 6 -7.13 -0.93 -9.73
CA SER A 6 -7.08 0.44 -10.28
C SER A 6 -8.32 1.29 -9.95
N ASP A 7 -9.33 0.70 -9.30
CA ASP A 7 -10.53 1.42 -8.88
C ASP A 7 -10.30 2.07 -7.51
N SER A 8 -10.19 3.40 -7.50
CA SER A 8 -9.97 4.22 -6.30
C SER A 8 -11.00 3.97 -5.19
N ARG A 9 -12.23 3.58 -5.53
CA ARG A 9 -13.27 3.25 -4.54
C ARG A 9 -12.91 1.95 -3.81
N ARG A 10 -12.28 0.99 -4.49
CA ARG A 10 -11.83 -0.27 -3.88
C ARG A 10 -10.68 -0.05 -2.92
N LEU A 11 -9.73 0.81 -3.29
CA LEU A 11 -8.65 1.20 -2.38
C LEU A 11 -9.22 1.85 -1.11
N ASN A 12 -10.12 2.83 -1.25
CA ASN A 12 -10.77 3.49 -0.12
C ASN A 12 -11.48 2.48 0.81
N VAL A 13 -12.20 1.51 0.25
CA VAL A 13 -12.82 0.44 1.04
C VAL A 13 -11.76 -0.38 1.76
N ALA A 14 -10.73 -0.85 1.05
CA ALA A 14 -9.68 -1.68 1.62
C ALA A 14 -8.97 -1.01 2.81
N LEU A 15 -8.62 0.28 2.68
CA LEU A 15 -7.92 1.04 3.72
C LEU A 15 -8.80 1.34 4.94
N THR A 16 -10.12 1.44 4.78
CA THR A 16 -11.04 1.86 5.86
C THR A 16 -11.77 0.71 6.57
N ARG A 17 -11.57 -0.56 6.16
CA ARG A 17 -12.18 -1.71 6.85
C ARG A 17 -11.55 -2.01 8.21
N ALA A 18 -10.27 -1.72 8.37
CA ALA A 18 -9.53 -2.03 9.60
C ALA A 18 -9.98 -1.13 10.76
N LYS A 19 -10.28 -1.74 11.92
CA LYS A 19 -10.66 -1.00 13.15
C LYS A 19 -9.52 -0.78 14.14
N ARG A 20 -8.48 -1.61 14.09
CA ARG A 20 -7.39 -1.65 15.08
C ARG A 20 -6.00 -1.60 14.44
N GLY A 21 -5.83 -2.26 13.31
CA GLY A 21 -4.58 -2.28 12.55
C GLY A 21 -4.82 -2.77 11.13
N LEU A 22 -4.07 -2.22 10.19
CA LEU A 22 -4.11 -2.56 8.77
C LEU A 22 -2.72 -3.06 8.37
N ILE A 23 -2.65 -4.26 7.80
CA ILE A 23 -1.45 -4.82 7.18
C ILE A 23 -1.77 -5.01 5.71
N VAL A 24 -0.96 -4.42 4.84
CA VAL A 24 -1.08 -4.55 3.38
C VAL A 24 0.11 -5.34 2.88
N ILE A 25 -0.16 -6.41 2.14
CA ILE A 25 0.85 -7.27 1.54
C ILE A 25 0.71 -7.14 0.02
N GLY A 26 1.80 -6.78 -0.65
CA GLY A 26 1.82 -6.64 -2.11
C GLY A 26 3.20 -6.29 -2.63
N ASP A 27 3.38 -6.44 -3.95
CA ASP A 27 4.60 -6.05 -4.64
C ASP A 27 4.61 -4.53 -4.91
N PRO A 28 5.56 -3.75 -4.35
CA PRO A 28 5.59 -2.30 -4.53
C PRO A 28 5.80 -1.88 -5.99
N GLY A 29 6.54 -2.66 -6.79
CA GLY A 29 6.78 -2.35 -8.21
C GLY A 29 5.49 -2.37 -9.02
N THR A 30 4.64 -3.36 -8.76
CA THR A 30 3.33 -3.52 -9.39
C THR A 30 2.37 -2.43 -8.92
N LEU A 31 2.28 -2.18 -7.60
CA LEU A 31 1.35 -1.20 -7.04
C LEU A 31 1.67 0.24 -7.46
N ARG A 32 2.95 0.60 -7.66
CA ARG A 32 3.35 1.92 -8.18
C ARG A 32 2.89 2.22 -9.60
N CYS A 33 2.38 1.24 -10.34
CA CYS A 33 1.79 1.46 -11.67
C CYS A 33 0.44 2.20 -11.63
N ASP A 34 -0.11 2.45 -10.43
CA ASP A 34 -1.36 3.18 -10.22
C ASP A 34 -1.11 4.40 -9.32
N GLU A 35 -1.73 5.54 -9.64
CA GLU A 35 -1.44 6.82 -8.98
C GLU A 35 -1.85 6.82 -7.50
N ASP A 36 -3.02 6.26 -7.17
CA ASP A 36 -3.53 6.23 -5.80
C ASP A 36 -2.68 5.28 -4.93
N TRP A 37 -2.33 4.11 -5.46
CA TRP A 37 -1.42 3.20 -4.78
C TRP A 37 -0.02 3.76 -4.62
N SER A 38 0.50 4.47 -5.63
CA SER A 38 1.80 5.13 -5.55
C SER A 38 1.81 6.21 -4.45
N ALA A 39 0.77 7.05 -4.38
CA ALA A 39 0.61 8.06 -3.34
C ALA A 39 0.47 7.42 -1.94
N TRP A 40 -0.27 6.31 -1.83
CA TRP A 40 -0.41 5.59 -0.56
C TRP A 40 0.93 4.98 -0.11
N LEU A 41 1.71 4.38 -1.01
CA LEU A 41 3.04 3.85 -0.70
C LEU A 41 4.00 4.96 -0.26
N GLU A 42 3.97 6.12 -0.90
CA GLU A 42 4.75 7.29 -0.47
C GLU A 42 4.34 7.77 0.92
N HIS A 43 3.04 7.81 1.21
CA HIS A 43 2.54 8.12 2.55
C HIS A 43 3.08 7.14 3.61
N VAL A 44 3.01 5.84 3.35
CA VAL A 44 3.51 4.79 4.26
C VAL A 44 5.02 4.94 4.48
N ARG A 45 5.79 5.22 3.41
CA ARG A 45 7.23 5.49 3.48
C ARG A 45 7.57 6.70 4.33
N ASN A 46 6.92 7.83 4.09
CA ASN A 46 7.15 9.08 4.81
C ASN A 46 6.80 8.97 6.30
N ARG A 47 5.96 8.00 6.67
CA ARG A 47 5.58 7.70 8.05
C ARG A 47 6.42 6.59 8.69
N ASN A 48 7.43 6.05 7.99
CA ASN A 48 8.22 4.90 8.43
C ASN A 48 7.37 3.67 8.78
N LEU A 49 6.29 3.43 8.02
CA LEU A 49 5.36 2.31 8.22
C LEU A 49 5.63 1.13 7.27
N GLU A 50 6.66 1.20 6.43
CA GLU A 50 7.07 0.09 5.60
C GLU A 50 7.83 -0.95 6.45
N ALA A 51 7.44 -2.22 6.32
CA ALA A 51 7.98 -3.33 7.10
C ALA A 51 9.42 -3.76 6.72
N TRP A 52 10.14 -3.00 5.88
CA TRP A 52 11.54 -3.31 5.51
C TRP A 52 12.48 -3.37 6.71
N HIS A 53 12.16 -2.69 7.82
CA HIS A 53 12.94 -2.76 9.06
C HIS A 53 12.72 -4.06 9.85
N LEU A 54 11.68 -4.83 9.55
CA LEU A 54 11.36 -6.09 10.23
C LEU A 54 12.05 -7.30 9.57
N LEU A 55 12.45 -7.17 8.31
CA LEU A 55 13.24 -8.15 7.57
C LEU A 55 14.61 -7.51 7.33
N GLY A 56 15.52 -7.67 8.29
CA GLY A 56 16.84 -7.04 8.22
C GLY A 56 17.51 -7.22 6.84
N MET A 57 17.95 -6.10 6.28
CA MET A 57 18.86 -5.96 5.15
C MET A 57 18.46 -6.65 3.83
N ALA A 58 18.23 -5.82 2.82
CA ALA A 58 18.89 -5.93 1.52
C ALA A 58 19.13 -4.52 0.97
#